data_AF-A0A352RRT2-F1
#
_entry.id   AF-A0A352RRT2-F1
#
_cell.length_a   1.000
_cell.length_b   1.000
_cell.length_c   1.000
_cell.angle_alpha   90.00
_cell.angle_beta   90.00
_cell.angle_gamma   90.00
#
_symmetry.space_group_name_H-M   'P 1'
#
loop_
_entity.id
_entity.type
_entity.pdbx_description
1 polymer ?
#
loop_
_entity_poly.entity_id
_entity_poly.type
_entity_poly.pdbx_seq_one_letter_code
_entity_poly.pdbx_strand_id
1 'polypeptide(L)'
;MKRGIEITAIPYICPAGFWTIGYGHFCDPKHPPITEAEAEAYLARDLQTALAATLRYCPVLATEPESRIATIVDFTFNLGAGRLQTSTL
;
A
#
# COMPACT_ATOMS: atom_id res chain seq x y z
N MET A 1 -20.10 4.69 -16.81
CA MET A 1 -19.03 5.71 -16.75
C MET A 1 -18.11 5.33 -15.60
N LYS A 2 -17.05 4.57 -15.89
CA LYS A 2 -16.02 4.28 -14.86
C LYS A 2 -15.31 5.59 -14.60
N ARG A 3 -15.58 6.25 -13.46
CA ARG A 3 -14.61 7.20 -12.90
C ARG A 3 -13.51 6.34 -12.29
N GLY A 4 -12.71 5.72 -13.15
CA GLY A 4 -11.48 5.05 -12.74
C GLY A 4 -10.53 6.13 -12.26
N ILE A 5 -10.02 5.98 -11.06
CA ILE A 5 -9.02 6.89 -10.51
C ILE A 5 -7.82 6.81 -11.45
N GLU A 6 -7.48 7.92 -12.10
CA GLU A 6 -6.31 7.98 -12.97
C GLU A 6 -5.05 7.63 -12.16
N ILE A 7 -4.24 6.71 -12.68
CA ILE A 7 -2.98 6.36 -12.04
C ILE A 7 -1.94 7.46 -12.26
N THR A 8 -1.02 7.60 -11.30
CA THR A 8 0.20 8.38 -11.57
C THR A 8 1.20 7.50 -12.31
N ALA A 9 1.08 7.46 -13.64
CA ALA A 9 1.81 6.52 -14.49
C ALA A 9 3.33 6.75 -14.55
N ILE A 10 3.84 7.88 -14.04
CA ILE A 10 5.28 8.21 -14.02
C ILE A 10 5.74 8.47 -12.57
N PRO A 11 7.04 8.27 -12.24
CA PRO A 11 7.53 8.56 -10.90
C PRO A 11 7.32 10.00 -10.46
N TYR A 12 6.89 10.19 -9.21
CA TYR A 12 6.74 11.48 -8.55
C TYR A 12 7.24 11.40 -7.10
N ILE A 13 7.48 12.54 -6.47
CA ILE A 13 7.77 12.62 -5.04
C ILE A 13 6.45 12.77 -4.28
N CYS A 14 6.10 11.80 -3.44
CA CYS A 14 4.93 11.90 -2.58
C CYS A 14 5.14 12.90 -1.42
N PRO A 15 4.09 13.31 -0.69
CA PRO A 15 4.22 14.27 0.42
C PRO A 15 5.19 13.85 1.53
N ALA A 16 5.49 12.55 1.65
CA ALA A 16 6.46 12.00 2.59
C ALA A 16 7.92 12.05 2.08
N GLY A 17 8.16 12.53 0.86
CA GLY A 17 9.51 12.70 0.30
C GLY A 17 10.07 11.49 -0.44
N PHE A 18 9.26 10.45 -0.70
CA PHE A 18 9.70 9.23 -1.39
C PHE A 18 9.29 9.23 -2.86
N TRP A 19 10.13 8.63 -3.71
CA TRP A 19 9.79 8.33 -5.10
C TRP A 19 8.67 7.29 -5.16
N THR A 20 7.61 7.61 -5.89
CA THR A 20 6.34 6.88 -5.87
C THR A 20 5.74 6.82 -7.29
N ILE A 21 5.03 5.74 -7.62
CA ILE A 21 4.36 5.54 -8.91
C ILE A 21 3.04 4.76 -8.72
N GLY A 22 2.13 4.85 -9.69
CA GLY A 22 0.86 4.11 -9.69
C GLY A 22 -0.07 4.57 -8.57
N TYR A 23 -0.48 3.63 -7.72
CA TYR A 23 -1.36 3.85 -6.57
C TYR A 23 -0.62 4.05 -5.23
N GLY A 24 0.65 4.49 -5.26
CA GLY A 24 1.44 4.69 -4.04
C GLY A 24 2.65 3.76 -3.89
N HIS A 25 3.02 3.03 -4.94
CA HIS A 25 4.15 2.11 -4.91
C HIS A 25 5.49 2.86 -4.87
N PHE A 26 6.38 2.49 -3.96
CA PHE A 26 7.73 3.06 -3.91
C PHE A 26 8.57 2.56 -5.08
N CYS A 27 9.26 3.47 -5.75
CA CYS A 27 10.00 3.16 -6.97
C CYS A 27 11.34 3.91 -7.04
N ASP A 28 12.17 3.53 -8.01
CA ASP A 28 13.35 4.30 -8.39
C ASP A 28 12.92 5.57 -9.15
N PRO A 29 13.60 6.73 -8.99
CA PRO A 29 13.35 7.94 -9.79
C PRO A 29 13.32 7.73 -11.30
N LYS A 30 14.03 6.73 -11.82
CA LYS A 30 14.15 6.41 -13.24
C LYS A 30 13.21 5.30 -13.68
N HIS A 31 12.27 4.86 -12.83
CA HIS A 31 11.32 3.82 -13.18
C HIS A 31 10.53 4.24 -14.44
N PRO A 32 10.40 3.37 -15.45
CA PRO A 32 9.67 3.71 -16.67
C PRO A 32 8.17 3.94 -16.38
N PRO A 33 7.45 4.62 -17.28
CA PRO A 33 6.01 4.74 -17.15
C PRO A 33 5.30 3.38 -17.10
N ILE A 34 4.19 3.30 -16.37
CA ILE A 34 3.42 2.07 -16.21
C ILE A 34 1.98 2.21 -16.72
N THR A 35 1.40 1.08 -17.08
CA THR A 35 -0.02 0.91 -17.38
C THR A 35 -0.86 0.76 -16.10
N GLU A 36 -2.18 0.92 -16.22
CA GLU A 36 -3.11 0.67 -15.10
C GLU A 36 -2.99 -0.77 -14.58
N ALA A 37 -2.85 -1.76 -15.47
CA ALA A 37 -2.68 -3.16 -15.10
C ALA A 37 -1.38 -3.41 -14.31
N GLU A 38 -0.29 -2.72 -14.65
CA GLU A 38 0.96 -2.78 -13.88
C GLU A 38 0.81 -2.09 -12.51
N ALA A 39 0.10 -0.97 -12.45
CA ALA A 39 -0.22 -0.29 -11.19
C ALA A 39 -1.08 -1.17 -10.27
N GLU A 40 -2.09 -1.86 -10.80
CA GLU A 40 -2.89 -2.85 -10.07
C GLU A 40 -2.03 -4.02 -9.57
N ALA A 41 -1.08 -4.50 -10.40
CA ALA A 41 -0.17 -5.56 -10.00
C ALA A 41 0.77 -5.13 -8.87
N TYR A 42 1.25 -3.88 -8.86
CA TYR A 42 2.04 -3.32 -7.76
C TYR A 42 1.19 -3.17 -6.49
N LEU A 43 -0.01 -2.59 -6.62
CA LEU A 43 -0.93 -2.45 -5.50
C LEU A 43 -1.23 -3.79 -4.83
N ALA A 44 -1.51 -4.84 -5.61
CA ALA A 44 -1.78 -6.17 -5.07
C ALA A 44 -0.58 -6.74 -4.27
N ARG A 45 0.66 -6.55 -4.74
CA ARG A 45 1.87 -7.00 -4.04
C ARG A 45 2.12 -6.20 -2.76
N ASP A 46 1.91 -4.90 -2.81
CA ASP A 46 2.11 -4.03 -1.65
C ASP A 46 1.06 -4.31 -0.56
N LEU A 47 -0.21 -4.55 -0.95
CA LEU A 47 -1.26 -4.97 -0.03
C LEU A 47 -0.99 -6.34 0.58
N GLN A 48 -0.43 -7.29 -0.18
CA GLN A 48 0.00 -8.57 0.37
C GLN A 48 1.12 -8.40 1.40
N THR A 49 2.09 -7.52 1.13
CA THR A 49 3.17 -7.20 2.06
C THR A 49 2.63 -6.56 3.35
N ALA A 50 1.71 -5.60 3.21
CA ALA A 50 1.05 -4.96 4.33
C ALA A 50 0.21 -5.96 5.15
N LEU A 51 -0.58 -6.82 4.52
CA LEU A 51 -1.36 -7.87 5.18
C LEU A 51 -0.47 -8.84 5.96
N ALA A 52 0.63 -9.32 5.36
CA ALA A 52 1.57 -10.20 6.03
C ALA A 52 2.17 -9.53 7.28
N ALA A 53 2.52 -8.25 7.19
CA ALA A 53 3.02 -7.49 8.34
C ALA A 53 1.94 -7.26 9.41
N THR A 54 0.72 -6.93 9.01
CA THR A 54 -0.45 -6.77 9.89
C THR A 54 -0.69 -8.05 10.70
N LEU A 55 -0.76 -9.20 10.06
CA LEU A 55 -0.99 -10.47 10.76
C LEU A 55 0.21 -10.90 11.61
N ARG A 56 1.43 -10.51 11.22
CA ARG A 56 2.63 -10.76 12.03
C ARG A 56 2.62 -9.99 13.35
N TYR A 57 2.26 -8.71 13.34
CA TYR A 57 2.28 -7.86 14.53
C TYR A 57 0.97 -7.86 15.31
N CYS A 58 -0.15 -8.13 14.65
CA CYS A 58 -1.48 -8.18 15.23
C CYS A 58 -2.16 -9.52 14.91
N PRO A 59 -1.62 -10.66 15.39
CA PRO A 59 -2.11 -12.00 15.01
C PRO A 59 -3.58 -12.24 15.38
N VAL A 60 -4.09 -11.57 16.42
CA VAL A 60 -5.52 -11.63 16.81
C VAL A 60 -6.46 -11.19 15.68
N LEU A 61 -6.00 -10.32 14.77
CA LEU A 61 -6.81 -9.87 13.65
C LEU A 61 -7.17 -11.01 12.68
N ALA A 62 -6.43 -12.13 12.68
CA ALA A 62 -6.75 -13.28 11.82
C ALA A 62 -8.14 -13.89 12.09
N THR A 63 -8.72 -13.65 13.27
CA THR A 63 -10.05 -14.13 13.67
C THR A 63 -11.12 -13.04 13.64
N GLU A 64 -10.76 -11.83 13.25
CA GLU A 64 -11.66 -10.67 13.23
C GLU A 64 -12.40 -10.55 11.89
N PRO A 65 -13.48 -9.76 11.83
CA PRO A 65 -14.15 -9.46 10.57
C PRO A 65 -13.17 -8.84 9.55
N GLU A 66 -13.36 -9.19 8.28
CA GLU A 66 -12.52 -8.73 7.16
C GLU A 66 -12.34 -7.21 7.14
N SER A 67 -13.39 -6.46 7.47
CA SER A 67 -13.34 -4.99 7.53
C SER A 67 -12.32 -4.46 8.55
N ARG A 68 -12.18 -5.11 9.72
CA ARG A 68 -11.18 -4.72 10.72
C ARG A 68 -9.77 -4.98 10.22
N ILE A 69 -9.54 -6.15 9.62
CA ILE A 69 -8.24 -6.49 9.03
C ILE A 69 -7.91 -5.47 7.94
N ALA A 70 -8.84 -5.21 7.02
CA ALA A 70 -8.66 -4.27 5.91
C ALA A 70 -8.28 -2.86 6.39
N THR A 71 -8.90 -2.36 7.47
CA THR A 71 -8.53 -1.06 8.06
C THR A 71 -7.09 -1.04 8.56
N ILE A 72 -6.62 -2.09 9.23
CA ILE A 72 -5.25 -2.14 9.74
C ILE A 72 -4.24 -2.39 8.62
N VAL A 73 -4.62 -3.13 7.57
CA VAL A 73 -3.83 -3.25 6.34
C VAL A 73 -3.68 -1.91 5.65
N ASP A 74 -4.74 -1.12 5.52
CA ASP A 74 -4.68 0.23 4.95
C ASP A 74 -3.74 1.16 5.75
N PHE A 75 -3.84 1.13 7.09
CA PHE A 75 -2.88 1.82 7.96
C PHE A 75 -1.44 1.38 7.68
N THR A 76 -1.22 0.07 7.59
CA THR A 76 0.11 -0.53 7.40
C THR A 76 0.68 -0.24 6.01
N PHE A 77 -0.16 -0.21 4.99
CA PHE A 77 0.20 0.16 3.62
C PHE A 77 0.64 1.64 3.57
N ASN A 78 -0.14 2.55 4.14
CA ASN A 78 0.15 3.99 4.07
C ASN A 78 1.31 4.43 4.97
N LEU A 79 1.44 3.84 6.17
CA LEU A 79 2.39 4.29 7.19
C LEU A 79 3.58 3.34 7.38
N GLY A 80 3.50 2.13 6.85
CA GLY A 80 4.54 1.11 6.93
C GLY A 80 4.47 0.26 8.21
N ALA A 81 4.98 -0.97 8.08
CA ALA A 81 4.99 -1.99 9.14
C ALA A 81 5.71 -1.56 10.42
N GLY A 82 6.75 -0.73 10.32
CA GLY A 82 7.47 -0.21 11.50
C GLY A 82 6.59 0.69 12.37
N ARG A 83 5.71 1.51 11.75
CA ARG A 83 4.76 2.34 12.51
C ARG A 83 3.65 1.52 13.13
N LEU A 84 3.20 0.44 12.48
CA LEU A 84 2.28 -0.52 13.10
C LEU A 84 2.91 -1.16 14.34
N GLN A 85 4.16 -1.63 14.25
CA GLN A 85 4.85 -2.32 15.33
C GLN A 85 4.94 -1.50 16.63
N THR A 86 5.09 -0.18 16.52
CA THR A 86 5.21 0.73 17.67
C THR A 86 3.89 1.43 18.01
N SER A 87 2.80 1.09 17.33
CA SER A 87 1.49 1.72 17.52
C SER A 87 0.80 1.18 18.77
N THR A 88 -0.03 2.03 19.39
CA THR A 88 -0.96 1.63 20.48
C THR A 88 -2.42 1.60 19.99
N LEU A 89 -2.62 1.58 18.67
CA LEU A 89 -3.94 1.50 18.00
C LEU A 89 -4.67 0.19 18.30
#